data_AF-A0A7S1M0X5-F1
#
_entry.id   AF-A0A7S1M0X5-F1
#
_cell.length_a   1.000
_cell.length_b   1.000
_cell.length_c   1.000
_cell.angle_alpha   90.00
_cell.angle_beta   90.00
_cell.angle_gamma   90.00
#
_symmetry.space_group_name_H-M   'P 1'
#
loop_
_entity.id
_entity.type
_entity.pdbx_description
1 polymer ?
#
loop_
_entity_poly.entity_id
_entity_poly.type
_entity_poly.pdbx_seq_one_letter_code
_entity_poly.pdbx_strand_id
1 'polypeptide(L)'
;QSWYDFELGKDPVEVDNIVTEPNSTATKFLLYGTRGDSGVLYHLEFDALGQPLCKGVWAADSVSSDYETWIPSDGRSTEKCLLGKQLTYTRRKRTSECFNGEKFERPVARKNCACTEENFECEMGFTRKVGSLECKYADDGAVATPLTCTSSDFFYADAYRKVSGDSCEAGWQPKRVAVPCPPNSRLSKGAVSVLGTIAMIGALMVAVMFVSRSERFKGVFANYGFDSFGNIRYSTIGAKAPENAMESVGARFDTDFDRDDFASDAPQLMAFTDPGSAHSDVDDSRDTIRRIDTAAMEVPKLQKPPGAGGTGAADGGDDDLL
;
A
#
# COMPACT_ATOMS: atom_id res chain seq x y z
N GLN A 1 30.63 -6.59 29.79
CA GLN A 1 29.83 -7.34 30.78
C GLN A 1 30.84 -8.08 31.64
N SER A 2 30.79 -7.87 32.94
CA SER A 2 31.64 -8.54 33.93
C SER A 2 30.77 -9.44 34.80
N TRP A 3 31.35 -10.55 35.25
CA TRP A 3 30.74 -11.50 36.18
C TRP A 3 31.72 -11.71 37.33
N TYR A 4 31.19 -11.94 38.53
CA TYR A 4 31.95 -12.22 39.74
C TYR A 4 31.44 -13.51 40.36
N ASP A 5 32.35 -14.42 40.66
CA ASP A 5 32.03 -15.67 41.32
C ASP A 5 31.90 -15.43 42.83
N PHE A 6 30.89 -16.06 43.45
CA PHE A 6 30.63 -15.98 44.87
C PHE A 6 30.34 -17.38 45.42
N GLU A 7 31.06 -17.76 46.47
CA GLU A 7 30.85 -19.04 47.17
C GLU A 7 29.67 -18.92 48.15
N LEU A 8 28.56 -19.60 47.85
CA LEU A 8 27.35 -19.63 48.69
C LEU A 8 27.57 -20.30 50.06
N GLY A 9 28.51 -21.24 50.13
CA GLY A 9 28.82 -22.01 51.33
C GLY A 9 29.93 -23.02 51.09
N LYS A 10 30.35 -23.69 52.16
CA LYS A 10 31.45 -24.68 52.12
C LYS A 10 31.05 -26.01 51.48
N ASP A 11 29.77 -26.37 51.60
CA ASP A 11 29.25 -27.65 51.12
C ASP A 11 28.48 -27.45 49.81
N PRO A 12 28.58 -28.38 48.86
CA PRO A 12 27.79 -28.34 47.63
C PRO A 12 26.30 -28.55 47.93
N VAL A 13 25.45 -27.91 47.14
CA VAL A 13 23.99 -27.98 47.22
C VAL A 13 23.44 -28.20 45.82
N GLU A 14 22.47 -29.10 45.69
CA GLU A 14 21.70 -29.28 44.45
C GLU A 14 20.58 -28.24 44.44
N VAL A 15 20.64 -27.31 43.49
CA VAL A 15 19.73 -26.16 43.43
C VAL A 15 18.44 -26.55 42.71
N ASP A 16 17.30 -26.42 43.40
CA ASP A 16 15.98 -26.69 42.81
C ASP A 16 15.42 -25.44 42.13
N ASN A 17 15.52 -24.27 42.78
CA ASN A 17 14.96 -23.04 42.26
C ASN A 17 15.57 -21.78 42.90
N ILE A 18 15.39 -20.64 42.21
CA ILE A 18 15.67 -19.29 42.71
C ILE A 18 14.40 -18.47 42.57
N VAL A 19 13.90 -17.94 43.69
CA VAL A 19 12.68 -17.14 43.76
C VAL A 19 13.05 -15.69 44.02
N THR A 20 12.40 -14.80 43.27
CA THR A 20 12.53 -13.35 43.39
C THR A 20 11.18 -12.73 43.69
N GLU A 21 11.20 -11.47 44.15
CA GLU A 21 9.98 -10.66 44.26
C GLU A 21 9.31 -10.54 42.86
N PRO A 22 7.97 -10.56 42.76
CA PRO A 22 7.26 -10.62 41.47
C PRO A 22 7.55 -9.48 40.49
N ASN A 23 7.81 -8.27 40.99
CA ASN A 23 8.14 -7.11 40.16
C ASN A 23 9.64 -7.02 39.81
N SER A 24 10.47 -7.93 40.33
CA SER A 24 11.92 -7.98 40.09
C SER A 24 12.63 -6.67 40.42
N THR A 25 12.15 -5.92 41.41
CA THR A 25 12.77 -4.66 41.86
C THR A 25 13.59 -4.80 43.14
N ALA A 26 13.33 -5.85 43.94
CA ALA A 26 14.04 -6.13 45.18
C ALA A 26 15.44 -6.70 44.93
N THR A 27 16.34 -6.49 45.89
CA THR A 27 17.71 -7.04 45.92
C THR A 27 17.81 -8.33 46.73
N LYS A 28 16.66 -8.97 47.00
CA LYS A 28 16.53 -10.16 47.85
C LYS A 28 16.10 -11.35 47.01
N PHE A 29 16.87 -12.42 47.11
CA PHE A 29 16.65 -13.65 46.36
C PHE A 29 16.57 -14.82 47.36
N LEU A 30 15.69 -15.77 47.07
CA LEU A 30 15.55 -16.98 47.85
C LEU A 30 16.00 -18.16 46.98
N LEU A 31 17.14 -18.75 47.32
CA LEU A 31 17.61 -19.97 46.68
C LEU A 31 17.27 -21.14 47.60
N TYR A 32 16.66 -22.18 47.06
CA TYR A 32 16.42 -23.40 47.83
C TYR A 32 16.77 -24.63 47.00
N GLY A 33 17.05 -25.72 47.70
CA GLY A 33 17.51 -26.95 47.12
C GLY A 33 17.69 -28.04 48.16
N THR A 34 18.45 -29.06 47.78
CA THR A 34 18.71 -30.21 48.64
C THR A 34 20.21 -30.42 48.85
N ARG A 35 20.54 -30.96 50.02
CA ARG A 35 21.88 -31.39 50.39
C ARG A 35 21.77 -32.77 51.04
N GLY A 36 21.99 -33.82 50.26
CA GLY A 36 21.63 -35.17 50.65
C GLY A 36 20.12 -35.24 50.92
N ASP A 37 19.73 -35.77 52.08
CA ASP A 37 18.31 -35.91 52.45
C ASP A 37 17.72 -34.66 53.13
N SER A 38 18.47 -33.55 53.22
CA SER A 38 18.03 -32.32 53.89
C SER A 38 17.73 -31.19 52.90
N GLY A 39 16.59 -30.52 53.07
CA GLY A 39 16.28 -29.27 52.38
C GLY A 39 17.10 -28.11 52.92
N VAL A 40 17.67 -27.30 52.04
CA VAL A 40 18.48 -26.12 52.38
C VAL A 40 17.89 -24.90 51.69
N LEU A 41 17.89 -23.77 52.41
CA LEU A 41 17.37 -22.50 51.93
C LEU A 41 18.37 -21.39 52.26
N TYR A 42 18.71 -20.60 51.24
CA TYR A 42 19.60 -19.46 51.29
C TYR A 42 18.81 -18.19 50.99
N HIS A 43 18.89 -17.23 51.90
CA HIS A 43 18.41 -15.87 51.67
C HIS A 43 19.61 -15.01 51.23
N LEU A 44 19.58 -14.57 49.98
CA LEU A 44 20.65 -13.76 49.37
C LEU A 44 20.21 -12.30 49.37
N GLU A 45 20.94 -11.46 50.10
CA GLU A 45 20.68 -10.02 50.21
C GLU A 45 21.81 -9.25 49.53
N PHE A 46 21.53 -8.70 48.34
CA PHE A 46 22.52 -7.91 47.59
C PHE A 46 22.64 -6.46 48.08
N ASP A 47 21.74 -6.00 48.96
CA ASP A 47 21.84 -4.68 49.60
C ASP A 47 23.12 -4.54 50.44
N ALA A 48 23.61 -5.67 50.99
CA ALA A 48 24.86 -5.74 51.74
C ALA A 48 26.10 -5.38 50.91
N LEU A 49 26.00 -5.37 49.57
CA LEU A 49 27.09 -4.89 48.70
C LEU A 49 27.29 -3.37 48.77
N GLY A 50 26.37 -2.63 49.41
CA GLY A 50 26.51 -1.20 49.64
C GLY A 50 26.52 -0.36 48.35
N GLN A 51 25.85 -0.84 47.30
CA GLN A 51 25.77 -0.10 46.05
C GLN A 51 24.98 1.21 46.26
N PRO A 52 25.53 2.37 45.86
CA PRO A 52 24.82 3.64 46.01
C PRO A 52 23.57 3.66 45.12
N LEU A 53 22.57 4.47 45.48
CA LEU A 53 21.43 4.73 44.60
C LEU A 53 21.87 5.48 43.34
N CYS A 54 21.35 5.06 42.19
CA CYS A 54 21.63 5.68 40.90
C CYS A 54 21.07 7.11 40.83
N LYS A 55 21.82 8.04 40.22
CA LYS A 55 21.48 9.47 40.15
C LYS A 55 21.34 9.96 38.71
N GLY A 56 20.66 11.10 38.55
CA GLY A 56 20.64 11.84 37.29
C GLY A 56 19.69 11.30 36.22
N VAL A 57 18.60 10.63 36.59
CA VAL A 57 17.59 10.09 35.64
C VAL A 57 17.11 11.12 34.63
N TRP A 58 16.85 12.36 35.07
CA TRP A 58 16.37 13.48 34.25
C TRP A 58 17.43 14.05 33.30
N ALA A 59 18.71 13.81 33.60
CA ALA A 59 19.85 14.25 32.81
C ALA A 59 20.56 13.03 32.20
N ALA A 60 19.79 12.06 31.72
CA ALA A 60 20.32 10.90 31.00
C ALA A 60 21.29 11.34 29.89
N ASP A 61 22.31 10.53 29.63
CA ASP A 61 23.43 10.80 28.70
C ASP A 61 24.46 11.85 29.16
N SER A 62 24.19 12.57 30.25
CA SER A 62 25.22 13.44 30.85
C SER A 62 26.32 12.63 31.55
N VAL A 63 27.50 13.23 31.70
CA VAL A 63 28.65 12.59 32.36
C VAL A 63 28.38 12.33 33.85
N SER A 64 27.57 13.17 34.49
CA SER A 64 27.20 13.06 35.91
C SER A 64 25.98 12.18 36.17
N SER A 65 25.36 11.61 35.13
CA SER A 65 24.21 10.72 35.24
C SER A 65 24.63 9.25 35.13
N ASP A 66 23.98 8.41 35.93
CA ASP A 66 24.09 6.95 35.85
C ASP A 66 23.22 6.33 34.75
N TYR A 67 22.48 7.15 34.02
CA TYR A 67 21.52 6.71 33.02
C TYR A 67 21.90 7.16 31.61
N GLU A 68 21.55 6.33 30.64
CA GLU A 68 21.64 6.59 29.21
C GLU A 68 20.28 6.41 28.55
N THR A 69 20.04 7.14 27.47
CA THR A 69 18.88 6.91 26.61
C THR A 69 19.14 5.75 25.68
N TRP A 70 18.12 4.92 25.50
CA TRP A 70 18.15 3.79 24.60
C TRP A 70 16.85 3.67 23.83
N ILE A 71 16.97 3.52 22.52
CA ILE A 71 15.84 3.39 21.61
C ILE A 71 15.96 2.00 20.96
N PRO A 72 14.94 1.13 21.08
CA PRO A 72 14.93 -0.15 20.40
C PRO A 72 14.88 0.10 18.88
N SER A 73 15.63 -0.72 18.16
CA SER A 73 15.71 -0.66 16.70
C SER A 73 15.93 -2.07 16.17
N ASP A 74 15.36 -2.35 15.00
CA ASP A 74 15.57 -3.59 14.25
C ASP A 74 16.90 -3.58 13.46
N GLY A 75 17.64 -2.47 13.49
CA GLY A 75 18.91 -2.28 12.79
C GLY A 75 18.78 -2.13 11.27
N ARG A 76 17.57 -2.17 10.71
CA ARG A 76 17.33 -2.08 9.26
C ARG A 76 16.99 -0.66 8.83
N SER A 77 16.17 0.02 9.63
CA SER A 77 15.78 1.40 9.38
C SER A 77 16.71 2.38 10.08
N THR A 78 16.99 3.50 9.40
CA THR A 78 17.62 4.68 10.02
C THR A 78 16.66 5.35 11.00
N GLU A 79 15.36 5.27 10.73
CA GLU A 79 14.30 5.70 11.63
C GLU A 79 14.02 4.59 12.64
N LYS A 80 14.34 4.83 13.91
CA LYS A 80 14.11 3.88 15.02
C LYS A 80 12.63 3.83 15.43
N CYS A 81 11.77 3.56 14.46
CA CYS A 81 10.33 3.48 14.60
C CYS A 81 9.91 2.01 14.49
N LEU A 82 9.26 1.50 15.53
CA LEU A 82 8.73 0.15 15.57
C LEU A 82 7.22 0.24 15.81
N LEU A 83 6.42 -0.41 14.95
CA LEU A 83 4.95 -0.35 15.00
C LEU A 83 4.41 1.09 15.02
N GLY A 84 5.01 1.95 14.19
CA GLY A 84 4.60 3.35 14.05
C GLY A 84 4.95 4.24 15.23
N LYS A 85 5.78 3.77 16.18
CA LYS A 85 6.21 4.53 17.36
C LYS A 85 7.70 4.42 17.60
N GLN A 86 8.27 5.53 18.05
CA GLN A 86 9.59 5.57 18.65
C GLN A 86 9.44 5.59 20.18
N LEU A 87 10.05 4.60 20.83
CA LEU A 87 10.09 4.48 22.28
C LEU A 87 11.49 4.78 22.79
N THR A 88 11.67 5.84 23.56
CA THR A 88 12.95 6.16 24.19
C THR A 88 12.88 5.76 25.66
N TYR A 89 13.71 4.77 26.02
CA TYR A 89 13.84 4.29 27.39
C TYR A 89 15.06 4.95 28.05
N THR A 90 14.90 5.39 29.29
CA THR A 90 16.04 5.73 30.14
C THR A 90 16.49 4.48 30.89
N ARG A 91 17.73 4.03 30.69
CA ARG A 91 18.27 2.82 31.34
C ARG A 91 19.60 3.10 32.03
N ARG A 92 19.93 2.32 33.07
CA ARG A 92 21.22 2.42 33.75
C ARG A 92 22.37 2.12 32.78
N LYS A 93 23.41 2.94 32.80
CA LYS A 93 24.65 2.71 32.05
C LYS A 93 25.28 1.40 32.52
N ARG A 94 25.94 0.70 31.59
CA ARG A 94 26.66 -0.54 31.92
C ARG A 94 27.87 -0.30 32.84
N THR A 95 28.44 0.90 32.82
CA THR A 95 29.59 1.32 33.63
C THR A 95 29.19 1.89 34.98
N SER A 96 27.90 2.11 35.24
CA SER A 96 27.41 2.65 36.52
C SER A 96 27.08 1.52 37.49
N GLU A 97 27.88 1.44 38.56
CA GLU A 97 27.72 0.48 39.66
C GLU A 97 26.82 1.06 40.76
N CYS A 98 25.53 1.11 40.49
CA CYS A 98 24.54 1.70 41.39
C CYS A 98 23.21 0.93 41.37
N PHE A 99 22.41 1.03 42.41
CA PHE A 99 21.07 0.43 42.49
C PHE A 99 19.99 1.44 42.06
N ASN A 100 19.05 1.03 41.19
CA ASN A 100 17.99 1.94 40.73
C ASN A 100 17.02 2.32 41.86
N GLY A 101 16.82 1.44 42.84
CA GLY A 101 15.81 1.58 43.89
C GLY A 101 14.57 0.73 43.60
N GLU A 102 13.96 0.18 44.66
CA GLU A 102 12.80 -0.72 44.53
C GLU A 102 11.56 -0.05 43.94
N LYS A 103 11.41 1.27 44.16
CA LYS A 103 10.29 2.09 43.69
C LYS A 103 10.60 2.86 42.40
N PHE A 104 11.68 2.50 41.70
CA PHE A 104 12.10 3.21 40.50
C PHE A 104 11.15 2.91 39.34
N GLU A 105 10.42 3.93 38.90
CA GLU A 105 9.66 3.87 37.66
C GLU A 105 10.50 4.40 36.50
N ARG A 106 10.68 3.56 35.48
CA ARG A 106 11.47 3.92 34.31
C ARG A 106 10.73 4.97 33.47
N PRO A 107 11.30 6.15 33.23
CA PRO A 107 10.74 7.09 32.27
C PRO A 107 10.79 6.51 30.85
N VAL A 108 9.68 6.63 30.13
CA VAL A 108 9.57 6.22 28.73
C VAL A 108 8.96 7.37 27.95
N ALA A 109 9.74 7.95 27.03
CA ALA A 109 9.22 8.93 26.08
C ALA A 109 8.68 8.20 24.84
N ARG A 110 7.52 8.65 24.35
CA ARG A 110 6.84 8.06 23.20
C ARG A 110 6.62 9.13 22.14
N LYS A 111 6.92 8.81 20.89
CA LYS A 111 6.68 9.67 19.75
C LYS A 111 6.10 8.84 18.60
N ASN A 112 4.98 9.27 18.02
CA ASN A 112 4.41 8.62 16.86
C ASN A 112 5.20 9.00 15.60
N CYS A 113 5.39 8.04 14.70
CA CYS A 113 6.12 8.20 13.45
C CYS A 113 5.14 8.34 12.27
N ALA A 114 5.65 8.84 11.14
CA ALA A 114 4.89 8.86 9.90
C ALA A 114 4.62 7.43 9.41
N CYS A 115 3.44 7.16 8.86
CA CYS A 115 3.14 5.86 8.27
C CYS A 115 3.94 5.66 6.98
N THR A 116 4.48 4.45 6.81
CA THR A 116 5.10 3.95 5.58
C THR A 116 4.36 2.71 5.09
N GLU A 117 4.73 2.19 3.93
CA GLU A 117 4.15 0.95 3.37
C GLU A 117 4.34 -0.26 4.30
N GLU A 118 5.40 -0.27 5.11
CA GLU A 118 5.71 -1.37 6.04
C GLU A 118 4.78 -1.41 7.26
N ASN A 119 4.10 -0.31 7.57
CA ASN A 119 3.11 -0.24 8.66
C ASN A 119 1.76 -0.86 8.27
N PHE A 120 1.64 -1.37 7.05
CA PHE A 120 0.44 -2.00 6.53
C PHE A 120 0.71 -3.46 6.13
N GLU A 121 -0.29 -4.29 6.34
CA GLU A 121 -0.35 -5.67 5.83
C GLU A 121 -1.43 -5.78 4.76
N CYS A 122 -1.37 -6.84 3.95
CA CYS A 122 -2.38 -7.07 2.94
C CYS A 122 -3.72 -7.43 3.60
N GLU A 123 -4.80 -6.83 3.10
CA GLU A 123 -6.15 -7.20 3.50
C GLU A 123 -6.51 -8.59 2.95
N MET A 124 -7.54 -9.20 3.53
CA MET A 124 -8.09 -10.47 3.08
C MET A 124 -8.33 -10.48 1.56
N GLY A 125 -7.81 -11.52 0.88
CA GLY A 125 -7.88 -11.67 -0.57
C GLY A 125 -6.80 -10.92 -1.36
N PHE A 126 -5.85 -10.30 -0.68
CA PHE A 126 -4.65 -9.72 -1.26
C PHE A 126 -3.40 -10.42 -0.72
N THR A 127 -2.40 -10.58 -1.58
CA THR A 127 -1.11 -11.19 -1.24
C THR A 127 0.05 -10.35 -1.80
N ARG A 128 1.20 -10.41 -1.12
CA ARG A 128 2.43 -9.75 -1.58
C ARG A 128 3.49 -10.79 -1.93
N LYS A 129 4.33 -10.47 -2.92
CA LYS A 129 5.49 -11.29 -3.27
C LYS A 129 6.59 -11.12 -2.23
N VAL A 130 7.41 -12.13 -2.04
CA VAL A 130 8.60 -12.04 -1.18
C VAL A 130 9.51 -10.92 -1.68
N GLY A 131 9.89 -10.01 -0.78
CA GLY A 131 10.72 -8.84 -1.11
C GLY A 131 9.95 -7.65 -1.71
N SER A 132 8.62 -7.74 -1.81
CA SER A 132 7.77 -6.62 -2.22
C SER A 132 6.81 -6.23 -1.09
N LEU A 133 6.56 -4.92 -0.97
CA LEU A 133 5.54 -4.37 -0.07
C LEU A 133 4.19 -4.20 -0.77
N GLU A 134 4.11 -4.47 -2.08
CA GLU A 134 2.91 -4.29 -2.88
C GLU A 134 1.93 -5.47 -2.68
N CYS A 135 0.71 -5.17 -2.22
CA CYS A 135 -0.38 -6.13 -2.11
C CYS A 135 -1.17 -6.21 -3.42
N LYS A 136 -1.27 -7.43 -3.98
CA LYS A 136 -1.98 -7.74 -5.23
C LYS A 136 -3.15 -8.67 -4.97
N TYR A 137 -4.19 -8.51 -5.77
CA TYR A 137 -5.37 -9.38 -5.70
C TYR A 137 -4.97 -10.83 -5.94
N ALA A 138 -5.38 -11.73 -5.04
CA ALA A 138 -4.98 -13.13 -5.02
C ALA A 138 -5.99 -14.08 -5.69
N ASP A 139 -7.17 -13.57 -6.08
CA ASP A 139 -8.25 -14.35 -6.71
C ASP A 139 -8.65 -15.63 -5.93
N ASP A 140 -8.63 -15.55 -4.60
CA ASP A 140 -8.97 -16.64 -3.68
C ASP A 140 -10.45 -16.62 -3.23
N GLY A 141 -11.22 -15.65 -3.73
CA GLY A 141 -12.61 -15.42 -3.35
C GLY A 141 -12.80 -14.83 -1.94
N ALA A 142 -11.74 -14.42 -1.24
CA ALA A 142 -11.84 -13.85 0.10
C ALA A 142 -12.25 -12.37 0.11
N VAL A 143 -12.14 -11.67 -1.03
CA VAL A 143 -12.59 -10.28 -1.16
C VAL A 143 -14.11 -10.22 -1.22
N ALA A 144 -14.72 -9.50 -0.26
CA ALA A 144 -16.15 -9.28 -0.24
C ALA A 144 -16.61 -8.48 -1.49
N THR A 145 -17.36 -9.14 -2.36
CA THR A 145 -17.87 -8.53 -3.58
C THR A 145 -19.15 -7.72 -3.27
N PRO A 146 -19.22 -6.43 -3.66
CA PRO A 146 -20.43 -5.63 -3.45
C PRO A 146 -21.59 -6.14 -4.31
N LEU A 147 -22.83 -5.99 -3.84
CA LEU A 147 -24.03 -6.40 -4.59
C LEU A 147 -24.22 -5.63 -5.91
N THR A 148 -23.57 -4.48 -6.06
CA THR A 148 -23.58 -3.64 -7.27
C THR A 148 -22.61 -4.10 -8.34
N CYS A 149 -21.75 -5.09 -8.05
CA CYS A 149 -20.80 -5.63 -9.03
C CYS A 149 -21.57 -6.34 -10.15
N THR A 150 -21.33 -5.93 -11.39
CA THR A 150 -21.89 -6.60 -12.57
C THR A 150 -20.83 -7.42 -13.30
N SER A 151 -21.25 -8.49 -13.96
CA SER A 151 -20.36 -9.34 -14.75
C SER A 151 -19.58 -8.47 -15.75
N SER A 152 -18.25 -8.63 -15.79
CA SER A 152 -17.28 -7.85 -16.57
C SER A 152 -16.97 -6.42 -16.11
N ASP A 153 -17.33 -6.04 -14.89
CA ASP A 153 -16.96 -4.75 -14.28
C ASP A 153 -15.87 -4.90 -13.21
N PHE A 154 -15.34 -3.78 -12.71
CA PHE A 154 -14.40 -3.73 -11.59
C PHE A 154 -14.99 -2.94 -10.42
N PHE A 155 -14.65 -3.34 -9.20
CA PHE A 155 -14.95 -2.57 -7.99
C PHE A 155 -13.67 -2.21 -7.26
N TYR A 156 -13.72 -1.12 -6.49
CA TYR A 156 -12.57 -0.65 -5.72
C TYR A 156 -12.61 -1.19 -4.30
N ALA A 157 -11.58 -1.93 -3.92
CA ALA A 157 -11.41 -2.50 -2.59
C ALA A 157 -10.15 -1.98 -1.90
N ASP A 158 -10.16 -1.98 -0.58
CA ASP A 158 -9.01 -1.63 0.24
C ASP A 158 -8.05 -2.83 0.26
N ALA A 159 -6.89 -2.72 -0.38
CA ALA A 159 -5.92 -3.81 -0.50
C ALA A 159 -4.99 -3.96 0.71
N TYR A 160 -4.95 -2.94 1.56
CA TYR A 160 -4.04 -2.82 2.69
C TYR A 160 -4.85 -2.47 3.94
N ARG A 161 -4.41 -3.02 5.07
CA ARG A 161 -4.90 -2.67 6.40
C ARG A 161 -3.73 -2.38 7.33
N LYS A 162 -3.93 -1.49 8.29
CA LYS A 162 -2.88 -1.14 9.26
C LYS A 162 -2.55 -2.35 10.11
N VAL A 163 -1.25 -2.61 10.34
CA VAL A 163 -0.80 -3.71 11.20
C VAL A 163 -1.36 -3.54 12.60
N SER A 164 -1.84 -4.63 13.19
CA SER A 164 -2.44 -4.59 14.53
C SER A 164 -1.42 -4.11 15.57
N GLY A 165 -1.80 -3.11 16.37
CA GLY A 165 -0.92 -2.47 17.35
C GLY A 165 -0.04 -1.35 16.78
N ASP A 166 -0.02 -1.16 15.45
CA ASP A 166 0.64 -0.02 14.83
C ASP A 166 -0.15 1.26 15.07
N SER A 167 0.58 2.34 15.31
CA SER A 167 0.04 3.64 15.70
C SER A 167 0.76 4.81 15.02
N CYS A 168 1.28 4.55 13.83
CA CYS A 168 1.77 5.59 12.95
C CYS A 168 0.66 6.60 12.62
N GLU A 169 1.05 7.85 12.39
CA GLU A 169 0.17 8.97 12.08
C GLU A 169 0.67 9.71 10.84
N ALA A 170 -0.26 10.17 9.99
CA ALA A 170 0.05 10.82 8.72
C ALA A 170 0.99 9.96 7.83
N GLY A 171 1.53 10.54 6.75
CA GLY A 171 2.41 9.83 5.82
C GLY A 171 1.66 9.06 4.74
N TRP A 172 2.15 7.88 4.40
CA TRP A 172 1.62 7.04 3.32
C TRP A 172 0.21 6.52 3.66
N GLN A 173 -0.69 6.64 2.69
CA GLN A 173 -2.04 6.10 2.78
C GLN A 173 -2.30 5.19 1.57
N PRO A 174 -2.80 3.96 1.80
CA PRO A 174 -3.07 3.04 0.72
C PRO A 174 -4.18 3.57 -0.17
N LYS A 175 -3.97 3.50 -1.49
CA LYS A 175 -5.03 3.74 -2.47
C LYS A 175 -5.86 2.47 -2.65
N ARG A 176 -7.14 2.66 -2.96
CA ARG A 176 -8.01 1.55 -3.34
C ARG A 176 -7.56 0.93 -4.65
N VAL A 177 -7.64 -0.40 -4.72
CA VAL A 177 -7.24 -1.21 -5.86
C VAL A 177 -8.48 -1.72 -6.59
N ALA A 178 -8.44 -1.72 -7.92
CA ALA A 178 -9.50 -2.27 -8.74
C ALA A 178 -9.43 -3.81 -8.73
N VAL A 179 -10.54 -4.44 -8.35
CA VAL A 179 -10.71 -5.89 -8.29
C VAL A 179 -11.79 -6.29 -9.30
N PRO A 180 -11.56 -7.30 -10.15
CA PRO A 180 -12.58 -7.76 -11.10
C PRO A 180 -13.80 -8.35 -10.40
N CYS A 181 -15.00 -8.10 -10.92
CA CYS A 181 -16.20 -8.77 -10.44
C CYS A 181 -16.14 -10.28 -10.74
N PRO A 182 -16.60 -11.14 -9.82
CA PRO A 182 -16.67 -12.59 -10.05
C PRO A 182 -17.53 -12.91 -11.28
N PRO A 183 -17.23 -14.00 -12.01
CA PRO A 183 -17.95 -14.38 -13.24
C PRO A 183 -19.43 -14.69 -12.99
N ASN A 184 -19.80 -15.13 -11.79
CA ASN A 184 -21.18 -15.45 -11.39
C ASN A 184 -22.00 -14.22 -10.93
N SER A 185 -21.50 -13.00 -11.17
CA SER A 185 -22.19 -11.76 -10.81
C SER A 185 -23.34 -11.43 -11.78
N ARG A 186 -24.24 -10.53 -11.37
CA ARG A 186 -25.42 -10.17 -12.16
C ARG A 186 -24.98 -9.52 -13.48
N LEU A 187 -25.66 -9.86 -14.58
CA LEU A 187 -25.41 -9.19 -15.85
C LEU A 187 -25.72 -7.69 -15.73
N SER A 188 -24.86 -6.88 -16.33
CA SER A 188 -25.10 -5.43 -16.44
C SER A 188 -26.44 -5.18 -17.13
N LYS A 189 -27.16 -4.12 -16.71
CA LYS A 189 -28.44 -3.73 -17.32
C LYS A 189 -28.33 -3.55 -18.84
N GLY A 190 -27.17 -3.07 -19.33
CA GLY A 190 -26.89 -2.98 -20.76
C GLY A 190 -26.85 -4.35 -21.43
N ALA A 191 -26.14 -5.31 -20.83
CA ALA A 191 -26.06 -6.69 -21.34
C ALA A 191 -27.43 -7.39 -21.31
N VAL A 192 -28.21 -7.22 -20.24
CA VAL A 192 -29.58 -7.73 -20.14
C VAL A 192 -30.48 -7.09 -21.20
N SER A 193 -30.35 -5.78 -21.44
CA SER A 193 -31.11 -5.08 -22.48
C SER A 193 -30.79 -5.60 -23.88
N VAL A 194 -29.52 -5.84 -24.20
CA VAL A 194 -29.09 -6.37 -25.50
C VAL A 194 -29.54 -7.82 -25.69
N LEU A 195 -29.42 -8.66 -24.66
CA LEU A 195 -29.95 -10.02 -24.71
C LEU A 195 -31.48 -10.01 -24.88
N GLY A 196 -32.16 -9.07 -24.23
CA GLY A 196 -33.60 -8.85 -24.39
C GLY A 196 -33.99 -8.45 -25.82
N THR A 197 -33.25 -7.52 -26.46
CA THR A 197 -33.54 -7.11 -27.84
C THR A 197 -33.27 -8.23 -28.83
N ILE A 198 -32.18 -9.00 -28.66
CA ILE A 198 -31.88 -10.16 -29.50
C ILE A 198 -32.98 -11.22 -29.36
N ALA A 199 -33.42 -11.51 -28.13
CA ALA A 199 -34.52 -12.46 -27.89
C ALA A 199 -35.84 -11.98 -28.51
N MET A 200 -36.15 -10.69 -28.43
CA MET A 200 -37.34 -10.10 -29.06
C MET A 200 -37.29 -10.18 -30.59
N ILE A 201 -36.15 -9.89 -31.22
CA ILE A 201 -35.97 -10.02 -32.67
C ILE A 201 -36.09 -11.49 -33.09
N GLY A 202 -35.50 -12.41 -32.34
CA GLY A 202 -35.62 -13.85 -32.56
C GLY A 202 -37.08 -14.32 -32.46
N ALA A 203 -37.80 -13.88 -31.43
CA ALA A 203 -39.23 -14.19 -31.26
C ALA A 203 -40.07 -13.62 -32.40
N LEU A 204 -39.77 -12.40 -32.87
CA LEU A 204 -40.44 -11.79 -34.02
C LEU A 204 -40.16 -12.57 -35.32
N MET A 205 -38.93 -13.02 -35.55
CA MET A 205 -38.60 -13.87 -36.69
C MET A 205 -39.34 -15.22 -36.64
N VAL A 206 -39.42 -15.86 -35.47
CA VAL A 206 -40.19 -17.11 -35.28
C VAL A 206 -41.69 -16.87 -35.47
N ALA A 207 -42.22 -15.75 -34.97
CA ALA A 207 -43.62 -15.38 -35.17
C ALA A 207 -43.93 -15.15 -36.65
N VAL A 208 -43.07 -14.44 -37.38
CA VAL A 208 -43.20 -14.24 -38.84
C VAL A 208 -43.12 -15.59 -39.57
N MET A 209 -42.19 -16.48 -39.19
CA MET A 209 -42.14 -17.84 -39.73
C MET A 209 -43.41 -18.66 -39.43
N PHE A 210 -43.99 -18.51 -38.24
CA PHE A 210 -45.22 -19.22 -37.87
C PHE A 210 -46.44 -18.69 -38.63
N VAL A 211 -46.58 -17.36 -38.74
CA VAL A 211 -47.68 -16.71 -39.45
C VAL A 211 -47.59 -16.96 -40.96
N SER A 212 -46.40 -16.89 -41.56
CA SER A 212 -46.19 -17.21 -42.98
C SER A 212 -46.50 -18.68 -43.33
N ARG A 213 -46.41 -19.59 -42.35
CA ARG A 213 -46.78 -21.00 -42.51
C ARG A 213 -48.27 -21.27 -42.30
N SER A 214 -49.03 -20.32 -41.77
CA SER A 214 -50.46 -20.47 -41.53
C SER A 214 -51.28 -20.18 -42.79
N GLU A 215 -52.09 -21.14 -43.23
CA GLU A 215 -52.87 -21.09 -44.47
C GLU A 215 -53.86 -19.91 -44.56
N ARG A 216 -54.19 -19.26 -43.43
CA ARG A 216 -55.15 -18.14 -43.37
C ARG A 216 -54.56 -16.76 -43.61
N PHE A 217 -53.25 -16.59 -43.47
CA PHE A 217 -52.60 -15.27 -43.54
C PHE A 217 -51.75 -15.05 -44.79
N LYS A 218 -51.76 -16.00 -45.74
CA LYS A 218 -51.05 -15.90 -47.04
C LYS A 218 -51.36 -14.61 -47.82
N GLY A 219 -52.58 -14.08 -47.72
CA GLY A 219 -52.98 -12.86 -48.43
C GLY A 219 -52.38 -11.55 -47.92
N VAL A 220 -51.92 -11.51 -46.66
CA VAL A 220 -51.36 -10.27 -46.06
C VAL A 220 -49.85 -10.15 -46.35
N PHE A 221 -49.15 -11.27 -46.52
CA PHE A 221 -47.71 -11.31 -46.82
C PHE A 221 -47.39 -11.22 -48.31
N ALA A 222 -48.37 -11.39 -49.21
CA ALA A 222 -48.17 -11.19 -50.65
C ALA A 222 -47.88 -9.73 -51.03
N ASN A 223 -48.31 -8.76 -50.20
CA ASN A 223 -48.15 -7.32 -50.46
C ASN A 223 -47.05 -6.64 -49.63
N TYR A 224 -46.41 -7.36 -48.70
CA TYR A 224 -45.26 -6.89 -47.91
C TYR A 224 -43.99 -7.68 -48.25
N GLY A 225 -43.84 -8.04 -49.53
CA GLY A 225 -42.59 -8.54 -50.07
C GLY A 225 -41.57 -7.41 -50.12
N PHE A 226 -40.39 -7.65 -49.55
CA PHE A 226 -39.20 -6.87 -49.89
C PHE A 226 -39.07 -6.97 -51.41
N ASP A 227 -39.22 -5.85 -52.14
CA ASP A 227 -38.99 -5.84 -53.58
C ASP A 227 -37.59 -6.42 -53.81
N SER A 228 -37.58 -7.62 -54.38
CA SER A 228 -36.36 -8.29 -54.81
C SER A 228 -35.55 -7.28 -55.60
N PHE A 229 -34.32 -6.99 -55.19
CA PHE A 229 -33.38 -6.12 -55.89
C PHE A 229 -33.36 -6.47 -57.39
N GLY A 230 -34.20 -5.82 -58.19
CA GLY A 230 -34.39 -6.10 -59.61
C GLY A 230 -33.22 -5.67 -60.48
N ASN A 231 -32.11 -5.25 -59.87
CA ASN A 231 -30.95 -4.70 -60.53
C ASN A 231 -29.65 -5.44 -60.17
N ILE A 232 -29.70 -6.76 -60.01
CA ILE A 232 -28.49 -7.59 -60.12
C ILE A 232 -28.63 -8.40 -61.41
N ARG A 233 -27.97 -7.92 -62.47
CA ARG A 233 -27.88 -8.65 -63.75
C ARG A 233 -26.97 -9.85 -63.56
N TYR A 234 -27.54 -11.05 -63.49
CA TYR A 234 -26.80 -12.28 -63.78
C TYR A 234 -26.83 -12.46 -65.30
N SER A 235 -25.69 -12.39 -65.98
CA SER A 235 -25.62 -12.83 -67.37
C SER A 235 -25.58 -14.36 -67.40
N THR A 236 -26.60 -14.94 -68.01
CA THR A 236 -26.65 -16.36 -68.36
C THR A 236 -25.65 -16.63 -69.49
N ILE A 237 -24.59 -17.38 -69.18
CA ILE A 237 -23.67 -17.94 -70.17
C ILE A 237 -24.46 -18.93 -71.03
N GLY A 238 -24.61 -18.67 -72.33
CA GLY A 238 -25.09 -19.68 -73.28
C GLY A 238 -26.12 -19.30 -74.33
N ALA A 239 -26.29 -18.03 -74.71
CA ALA A 239 -27.10 -17.67 -75.88
C ALA A 239 -26.25 -16.93 -76.93
N LYS A 240 -26.19 -17.52 -78.14
CA LYS A 240 -25.42 -17.06 -79.30
C LYS A 240 -25.68 -15.58 -79.61
N ALA A 241 -24.61 -14.79 -79.67
CA ALA A 241 -24.63 -13.44 -80.19
C ALA A 241 -24.82 -13.45 -81.72
N PRO A 242 -25.62 -12.53 -82.30
CA PRO A 242 -25.55 -12.24 -83.72
C PRO A 242 -24.26 -11.46 -84.01
N GLU A 243 -23.52 -11.95 -85.00
CA GLU A 243 -22.36 -11.31 -85.62
C GLU A 243 -22.72 -9.89 -86.06
N ASN A 244 -22.00 -8.90 -85.54
CA ASN A 244 -21.49 -7.69 -86.22
C ASN A 244 -20.98 -6.68 -85.18
N ALA A 245 -19.83 -6.99 -84.60
CA ALA A 245 -18.84 -6.05 -84.07
C ALA A 245 -17.57 -6.84 -83.71
N MET A 246 -16.90 -7.38 -84.73
CA MET A 246 -15.47 -7.70 -84.67
C MET A 246 -14.76 -6.33 -84.68
N GLU A 247 -13.81 -6.00 -83.80
CA GLU A 247 -12.59 -6.74 -83.52
C GLU A 247 -12.06 -6.24 -82.15
N SER A 248 -11.94 -7.11 -81.13
CA SER A 248 -10.75 -7.94 -80.83
C SER A 248 -9.56 -7.04 -80.48
N VAL A 249 -8.95 -7.10 -79.30
CA VAL A 249 -8.23 -8.22 -78.64
C VAL A 249 -8.21 -7.84 -77.14
N GLY A 250 -8.58 -8.67 -76.18
CA GLY A 250 -7.94 -9.94 -75.84
C GLY A 250 -7.09 -9.74 -74.57
N ALA A 251 -7.35 -10.59 -73.58
CA ALA A 251 -6.67 -10.61 -72.29
C ALA A 251 -5.14 -10.81 -72.41
N ARG A 252 -4.38 -10.13 -71.54
CA ARG A 252 -3.05 -10.49 -70.99
C ARG A 252 -2.68 -9.40 -69.97
N PHE A 253 -2.53 -9.69 -68.68
CA PHE A 253 -1.32 -10.22 -68.03
C PHE A 253 -0.03 -9.52 -68.50
N ASP A 254 0.47 -8.68 -67.59
CA ASP A 254 1.78 -8.05 -67.40
C ASP A 254 2.80 -8.03 -68.55
N THR A 255 3.36 -6.84 -68.81
CA THR A 255 4.80 -6.54 -68.69
C THR A 255 5.06 -5.06 -69.01
N ASP A 256 5.85 -4.42 -68.15
CA ASP A 256 6.52 -3.11 -68.19
C ASP A 256 6.73 -2.41 -69.54
N PHE A 257 6.52 -1.08 -69.59
CA PHE A 257 7.48 -0.13 -70.20
C PHE A 257 7.22 1.36 -69.82
N ASP A 258 8.00 1.82 -68.84
CA ASP A 258 8.82 3.04 -68.75
C ASP A 258 8.36 4.51 -69.01
N ARG A 259 8.86 5.33 -68.06
CA ARG A 259 9.33 6.74 -68.09
C ARG A 259 8.27 7.87 -68.01
N ASP A 260 8.32 8.80 -67.05
CA ASP A 260 9.45 9.47 -66.39
C ASP A 260 9.14 9.99 -64.95
N ASP A 261 10.22 10.19 -64.19
CA ASP A 261 10.45 11.12 -63.05
C ASP A 261 10.34 10.70 -61.56
N PHE A 262 11.53 10.27 -61.06
CA PHE A 262 12.24 10.64 -59.81
C PHE A 262 11.75 10.23 -58.39
N ALA A 263 12.26 9.06 -57.95
CA ALA A 263 13.23 8.83 -56.84
C ALA A 263 13.11 9.68 -55.53
N SER A 264 12.76 9.07 -54.39
CA SER A 264 13.65 8.50 -53.31
C SER A 264 13.92 9.53 -52.20
N ASP A 265 13.61 9.30 -50.91
CA ASP A 265 14.26 8.34 -50.00
C ASP A 265 13.41 8.09 -48.73
N ALA A 266 13.47 6.85 -48.20
CA ALA A 266 13.10 6.47 -46.84
C ALA A 266 14.38 6.09 -46.06
N PRO A 267 14.54 6.44 -44.77
CA PRO A 267 15.80 6.25 -44.06
C PRO A 267 15.93 4.84 -43.46
N GLN A 268 17.14 4.27 -43.55
CA GLN A 268 17.56 3.09 -42.79
C GLN A 268 18.63 3.46 -41.74
N LEU A 269 18.51 2.81 -40.59
CA LEU A 269 19.47 2.77 -39.48
C LEU A 269 20.74 2.00 -39.87
N MET A 270 21.91 2.35 -39.32
CA MET A 270 22.95 1.42 -38.84
C MET A 270 24.02 2.14 -37.99
N ALA A 271 24.65 1.37 -37.10
CA ALA A 271 25.52 1.79 -36.00
C ALA A 271 27.01 1.48 -36.25
N PHE A 272 27.87 2.08 -35.39
CA PHE A 272 29.30 1.81 -35.10
C PHE A 272 30.29 2.04 -36.26
N THR A 273 31.44 2.74 -36.15
CA THR A 273 32.48 2.82 -35.10
C THR A 273 33.40 4.01 -35.41
N ASP A 274 34.06 4.55 -34.38
CA ASP A 274 35.06 5.63 -34.34
C ASP A 274 36.33 5.40 -35.20
N PRO A 275 37.08 6.44 -35.61
CA PRO A 275 38.21 6.89 -34.77
C PRO A 275 38.42 8.43 -34.73
N GLY A 276 38.85 8.92 -33.57
CA GLY A 276 39.00 10.35 -33.28
C GLY A 276 40.23 11.07 -33.83
N SER A 277 40.22 12.40 -33.73
CA SER A 277 41.26 13.21 -33.06
C SER A 277 40.92 14.72 -33.11
N ALA A 278 41.12 15.37 -31.96
CA ALA A 278 41.68 16.72 -31.73
C ALA A 278 40.92 18.02 -32.10
N HIS A 279 40.81 18.88 -31.06
CA HIS A 279 40.77 20.38 -31.02
C HIS A 279 39.57 21.07 -31.72
N SER A 280 38.97 22.18 -31.25
CA SER A 280 39.34 23.27 -30.33
C SER A 280 38.10 24.09 -29.93
N ASP A 281 38.18 24.72 -28.76
CA ASP A 281 37.49 25.89 -28.17
C ASP A 281 36.45 26.73 -28.97
N VAL A 282 35.44 27.23 -28.23
CA VAL A 282 34.99 28.64 -28.11
C VAL A 282 33.45 28.85 -28.07
N ASP A 283 33.03 29.45 -26.95
CA ASP A 283 31.92 30.36 -26.59
C ASP A 283 30.41 30.05 -26.71
N ASP A 284 29.77 30.35 -25.56
CA ASP A 284 28.65 31.28 -25.34
C ASP A 284 27.36 31.10 -26.16
N SER A 285 26.27 30.72 -25.51
CA SER A 285 25.32 31.69 -24.94
C SER A 285 24.03 31.01 -24.46
N ARG A 286 23.67 31.38 -23.23
CA ARG A 286 22.34 31.53 -22.62
C ARG A 286 21.14 30.96 -23.38
N ASP A 287 20.40 30.07 -22.71
CA ASP A 287 18.97 29.90 -22.98
C ASP A 287 18.11 30.09 -21.74
N THR A 288 16.98 30.73 -21.99
CA THR A 288 16.17 31.50 -21.06
C THR A 288 15.09 30.68 -20.37
N ILE A 289 14.90 31.04 -19.11
CA ILE A 289 13.93 30.55 -18.13
C ILE A 289 12.48 30.67 -18.62
N ARG A 290 11.72 29.57 -18.62
CA ARG A 290 10.25 29.58 -18.65
C ARG A 290 9.70 29.63 -17.22
N ARG A 291 9.08 30.77 -16.89
CA ARG A 291 8.19 31.00 -15.74
C ARG A 291 6.97 30.09 -15.82
N ILE A 292 6.60 29.48 -14.69
CA ILE A 292 5.24 29.00 -14.42
C ILE A 292 4.78 29.72 -13.15
N ASP A 293 3.62 30.35 -13.24
CA ASP A 293 3.02 31.20 -12.23
C ASP A 293 2.61 30.44 -10.97
N THR A 294 3.05 30.94 -9.82
CA THR A 294 2.62 30.50 -8.48
C THR A 294 1.43 31.35 -8.03
N ALA A 295 0.26 30.72 -7.87
CA ALA A 295 -0.85 31.30 -7.14
C ALA A 295 -0.60 31.13 -5.64
N ALA A 296 -0.37 32.25 -4.94
CA ALA A 296 -0.27 32.31 -3.49
C ALA A 296 -1.67 32.21 -2.86
N MET A 297 -1.85 31.29 -1.91
CA MET A 297 -3.07 31.16 -1.11
C MET A 297 -2.86 31.86 0.23
N GLU A 298 -3.71 32.85 0.51
CA GLU A 298 -3.68 33.68 1.72
C GLU A 298 -3.95 32.87 3.00
N VAL A 299 -3.16 33.16 4.04
CA VAL A 299 -3.28 32.60 5.39
C VAL A 299 -4.30 33.42 6.20
N PRO A 300 -5.34 32.83 6.81
CA PRO A 300 -6.23 33.56 7.73
C PRO A 300 -5.52 33.86 9.05
N LYS A 301 -5.55 35.14 9.47
CA LYS A 301 -5.07 35.59 10.79
C LYS A 301 -6.05 35.16 11.88
N LEU A 302 -5.56 34.46 12.90
CA LEU A 302 -6.29 34.13 14.12
C LEU A 302 -6.69 35.40 14.89
N GLN A 303 -7.94 35.43 15.33
CA GLN A 303 -8.56 36.53 16.08
C GLN A 303 -8.14 36.46 17.56
N LYS A 304 -7.74 37.61 18.12
CA LYS A 304 -7.38 37.78 19.55
C LYS A 304 -8.63 37.62 20.44
N PRO A 305 -8.56 36.96 21.60
CA PRO A 305 -9.69 36.86 22.52
C PRO A 305 -10.04 38.23 23.13
N PRO A 306 -11.33 38.55 23.32
CA PRO A 306 -11.74 39.81 23.91
C PRO A 306 -11.53 39.82 25.43
N GLY A 307 -10.75 40.82 25.86
CA GLY A 307 -11.13 41.75 26.92
C GLY A 307 -11.43 41.20 28.30
N ALA A 308 -10.43 41.32 29.17
CA ALA A 308 -10.67 41.62 30.57
C ALA A 308 -11.44 42.96 30.71
N GLY A 309 -12.46 42.92 31.55
CA GLY A 309 -13.15 44.04 32.17
C GLY A 309 -14.10 43.40 33.18
N GLY A 310 -14.21 43.80 34.44
CA GLY A 310 -13.65 44.87 35.24
C GLY A 310 -14.45 44.83 36.55
N THR A 311 -13.87 45.39 37.61
CA THR A 311 -14.54 45.86 38.85
C THR A 311 -15.26 44.84 39.75
N GLY A 312 -14.68 44.66 40.93
CA GLY A 312 -15.34 44.11 42.12
C GLY A 312 -14.54 44.50 43.35
N ALA A 313 -14.69 45.76 43.78
CA ALA A 313 -14.25 46.25 45.09
C ALA A 313 -15.43 46.14 46.06
N ALA A 314 -15.25 45.36 47.12
CA ALA A 314 -16.00 45.27 48.38
C ALA A 314 -15.56 43.95 49.04
N ASP A 315 -15.38 43.76 50.34
CA ASP A 315 -15.39 44.57 51.55
C ASP A 315 -15.03 43.56 52.67
N GLY A 316 -14.35 44.03 53.73
CA GLY A 316 -14.41 43.47 55.09
C GLY A 316 -13.87 42.07 55.41
N GLY A 317 -12.93 42.00 56.36
CA GLY A 317 -12.73 40.81 57.19
C GLY A 317 -11.33 40.66 57.76
N ASP A 318 -11.03 41.40 58.83
CA ASP A 318 -10.02 41.04 59.82
C ASP A 318 -10.25 39.61 60.35
N ASP A 319 -9.17 38.88 60.65
CA ASP A 319 -8.98 38.12 61.91
C ASP A 319 -7.65 37.33 61.89
N ASP A 320 -6.69 37.87 62.64
CA ASP A 320 -5.80 37.21 63.61
C ASP A 320 -5.01 35.91 63.34
N LEU A 321 -3.68 36.08 63.50
CA LEU A 321 -2.76 35.32 64.39
C LEU A 321 -2.64 33.79 64.25
N LEU A 322 -1.55 33.33 63.61
CA LEU A 322 -0.41 32.56 64.18
C LEU A 322 0.45 31.92 63.07
#